data_AF-A0A849ELF6-F1
#
_entry.id   AF-A0A849ELF6-F1
#
_cell.length_a   1.000
_cell.length_b   1.000
_cell.length_c   1.000
_cell.angle_alpha   90.00
_cell.angle_beta   90.00
_cell.angle_gamma   90.00
#
_symmetry.space_group_name_H-M   'P 1'
#
loop_
_entity.id
_entity.type
_entity.pdbx_description
1 polymer ?
#
loop_
_entity_poly.entity_id
_entity_poly.type
_entity_poly.pdbx_seq_one_letter_code
_entity_poly.pdbx_strand_id
1 'polypeptide(L)'
;YRGHSMSDAQHYRTKDEVEEYKKIDPITQILEVIKEKKYANDDEIKAINDRVKSMVKECEKFAEESDYPPVQQLYDMVYEQKDYPFIEHKL
;
A
#
# COMPACT_ATOMS: atom_id res chain seq x y z
N TYR A 1 4.07 -11.35 -6.79
CA TYR A 1 2.87 -12.20 -6.64
C TYR A 1 2.82 -12.74 -5.22
N ARG A 2 1.77 -12.38 -4.47
CA ARG A 2 1.60 -12.74 -3.05
C ARG A 2 0.25 -13.47 -2.88
N GLY A 3 0.04 -14.06 -1.71
CA GLY A 3 -1.22 -14.69 -1.35
C GLY A 3 -2.31 -13.66 -1.09
N HIS A 4 -3.46 -14.12 -0.64
CA HIS A 4 -4.59 -13.25 -0.31
C HIS A 4 -4.23 -12.19 0.73
N SER A 5 -3.34 -12.53 1.68
CA SER A 5 -2.84 -11.62 2.70
C SER A 5 -1.42 -11.97 3.11
N MET A 6 -0.83 -11.17 4.02
CA MET A 6 0.48 -11.43 4.60
C MET A 6 0.58 -12.77 5.35
N SER A 7 -0.54 -13.31 5.84
CA SER A 7 -0.59 -14.58 6.58
C SER A 7 -0.88 -15.80 5.70
N ASP A 8 -1.14 -15.59 4.40
CA ASP A 8 -1.56 -16.67 3.51
C ASP A 8 -0.37 -17.43 2.88
N ALA A 9 -0.31 -18.72 3.19
CA ALA A 9 0.70 -19.66 2.71
C ALA A 9 0.49 -20.16 1.27
N GLN A 10 -0.64 -19.85 0.62
CA GLN A 10 -0.91 -20.08 -0.81
C GLN A 10 -0.95 -21.56 -1.24
N HIS A 11 -1.38 -22.47 -0.37
CA HIS A 11 -1.43 -23.91 -0.67
C HIS A 11 -2.40 -24.30 -1.80
N TYR A 12 -3.25 -23.38 -2.25
CA TYR A 12 -4.27 -23.61 -3.27
C TYR A 12 -3.80 -23.36 -4.71
N ARG A 13 -2.55 -22.96 -4.93
CA ARG A 13 -1.99 -22.69 -6.27
C ARG A 13 -0.58 -23.25 -6.43
N THR A 14 -0.20 -23.55 -7.66
CA THR A 14 1.13 -24.10 -7.96
C THR A 14 2.15 -22.98 -8.19
N LYS A 15 3.44 -23.30 -8.05
CA LYS A 15 4.51 -22.36 -8.41
C LYS A 15 4.50 -22.08 -9.92
N ASP A 16 4.25 -23.10 -10.73
CA ASP A 16 4.24 -22.99 -12.20
C ASP A 16 3.14 -22.04 -12.68
N GLU A 17 1.95 -22.10 -12.08
CA GLU A 17 0.87 -21.15 -12.35
C GLU A 17 1.34 -19.71 -12.07
N VAL A 18 1.96 -19.47 -10.91
CA VAL A 18 2.46 -18.13 -10.56
C VAL A 18 3.53 -17.64 -11.53
N GLU A 19 4.43 -18.53 -11.99
CA GLU A 19 5.44 -18.17 -12.99
C GLU A 19 4.83 -17.85 -14.36
N GLU A 20 3.75 -18.53 -14.76
CA GLU A 20 3.05 -18.19 -16.01
C GLU A 20 2.44 -16.79 -15.94
N TYR A 21 1.80 -16.44 -14.82
CA TYR A 21 1.22 -15.11 -14.65
C TYR A 21 2.24 -13.98 -14.54
N LYS A 22 3.46 -14.27 -14.07
CA LYS A 22 4.57 -13.29 -14.08
C LYS A 22 4.95 -12.85 -15.50
N LYS A 23 4.79 -13.72 -16.50
CA LYS A 23 5.10 -13.38 -17.90
C LYS A 23 4.15 -12.33 -18.47
N ILE A 24 2.96 -12.19 -17.88
CA ILE A 24 1.96 -11.20 -18.29
C ILE A 24 1.82 -10.04 -17.29
N ASP A 25 2.89 -9.75 -16.53
CA ASP A 25 2.92 -8.61 -15.61
C ASP A 25 2.71 -7.29 -16.38
N PRO A 26 1.61 -6.55 -16.11
CA PRO A 26 1.33 -5.30 -16.80
C PRO A 26 2.42 -4.24 -16.58
N ILE A 27 3.14 -4.25 -15.45
CA ILE A 27 4.23 -3.31 -15.21
C ILE A 27 5.36 -3.56 -16.20
N THR A 28 5.71 -4.83 -16.43
CA THR A 28 6.77 -5.21 -17.37
C THR A 28 6.34 -4.95 -18.81
N GLN A 29 5.11 -5.31 -19.19
CA GLN A 29 4.60 -5.05 -20.55
C GLN A 29 4.58 -3.57 -20.90
N ILE A 30 4.12 -2.72 -19.97
CA ILE A 30 4.12 -1.26 -20.20
C ILE A 30 5.54 -0.69 -20.20
N LEU A 31 6.44 -1.22 -19.37
CA LEU A 31 7.85 -0.83 -19.40
C LEU A 31 8.49 -1.13 -20.77
N GLU A 32 8.20 -2.28 -21.36
CA GLU A 32 8.66 -2.63 -22.72
C GLU A 32 8.13 -1.63 -23.75
N VAL A 33 6.83 -1.33 -23.72
CA VAL A 33 6.22 -0.33 -24.62
C VAL A 33 6.88 1.04 -24.47
N ILE A 34 7.14 1.49 -23.25
CA ILE A 34 7.82 2.77 -22.96
C ILE A 34 9.21 2.79 -23.62
N LYS A 35 9.98 1.70 -23.50
CA LYS A 35 11.32 1.60 -24.08
C LYS A 35 11.29 1.51 -25.60
N GLU A 36 10.42 0.67 -26.16
CA GLU A 36 10.26 0.51 -27.61
C GLU A 36 9.85 1.81 -28.29
N LYS A 37 8.91 2.55 -27.68
CA LYS A 37 8.44 3.85 -28.18
C LYS A 37 9.35 5.01 -27.80
N LYS A 38 10.40 4.76 -27.02
CA LYS A 38 11.36 5.75 -26.52
C LYS A 38 10.68 6.91 -25.77
N TYR A 39 9.64 6.60 -24.99
CA TYR A 39 8.96 7.57 -24.14
C TYR A 39 9.78 7.94 -22.90
N ALA A 40 10.67 7.04 -22.48
CA ALA A 40 11.66 7.29 -21.44
C ALA A 40 12.89 6.41 -21.68
N ASN A 41 14.05 6.88 -21.25
CA ASN A 41 15.28 6.09 -21.21
C ASN A 41 15.46 5.40 -19.84
N ASP A 42 16.46 4.53 -19.74
CA ASP A 42 16.70 3.75 -18.52
C ASP A 42 17.04 4.61 -17.29
N ASP A 43 17.72 5.74 -17.48
CA ASP A 43 18.06 6.67 -16.39
C ASP A 43 16.81 7.39 -15.87
N GLU A 44 15.90 7.79 -16.75
CA GLU A 44 14.61 8.40 -16.39
C GLU A 44 13.72 7.40 -15.64
N ILE A 45 13.65 6.16 -16.12
CA ILE A 45 12.91 5.08 -15.45
C ILE A 45 13.51 4.81 -14.06
N LYS A 46 14.84 4.77 -13.95
CA LYS A 46 15.53 4.62 -12.67
C LYS A 46 15.22 5.77 -11.72
N ALA A 47 15.26 7.01 -12.21
CA ALA A 47 14.94 8.20 -11.41
C ALA A 47 13.49 8.17 -10.89
N ILE A 48 12.54 7.71 -11.70
CA ILE A 48 11.14 7.52 -11.26
C ILE A 48 11.05 6.49 -10.14
N ASN A 49 11.69 5.32 -10.31
CA ASN A 49 11.70 4.26 -9.30
C ASN A 49 12.33 4.72 -7.98
N ASP A 50 13.45 5.43 -8.04
CA ASP A 50 14.15 5.94 -6.85
C ASP A 50 13.31 7.00 -6.13
N ARG A 51 12.65 7.90 -6.88
CA ARG A 51 11.72 8.88 -6.32
C ARG A 51 10.54 8.22 -5.60
N VAL A 52 9.89 7.23 -6.23
CA VAL A 52 8.78 6.49 -5.62
C VAL A 52 9.23 5.76 -4.35
N LYS A 53 10.42 5.12 -4.37
CA LYS A 53 10.97 4.48 -3.17
C LYS A 53 11.21 5.47 -2.04
N SER A 54 11.75 6.65 -2.33
CA SER A 54 11.95 7.70 -1.32
C SER A 54 10.62 8.12 -0.71
N MET A 55 9.61 8.40 -1.54
CA MET A 55 8.29 8.80 -1.08
C MET A 55 7.64 7.73 -0.19
N VAL A 56 7.71 6.45 -0.57
CA VAL A 56 7.17 5.35 0.25
C VAL A 56 7.89 5.26 1.60
N LYS A 57 9.22 5.43 1.62
CA LYS A 57 10.01 5.43 2.85
C LYS A 57 9.68 6.61 3.76
N GLU A 58 9.41 7.78 3.19
CA GLU A 58 8.93 8.95 3.94
C GLU A 58 7.55 8.69 4.55
N CYS A 59 6.63 8.06 3.81
CA CYS A 59 5.33 7.64 4.35
C CYS A 59 5.46 6.61 5.48
N GLU A 60 6.32 5.61 5.33
CA GLU A 60 6.61 4.60 6.35
C GLU A 60 7.15 5.27 7.62
N LYS A 61 8.17 6.11 7.48
CA LYS A 61 8.75 6.85 8.61
C LYS A 61 7.71 7.72 9.32
N PHE A 62 6.90 8.45 8.55
CA PHE A 62 5.82 9.26 9.12
C PHE A 62 4.83 8.39 9.91
N ALA A 63 4.44 7.23 9.40
CA ALA A 63 3.52 6.32 10.08
C ALA A 63 4.13 5.72 11.36
N GLU A 64 5.42 5.37 11.34
CA GLU A 64 6.14 4.83 12.51
C GLU A 64 6.38 5.87 13.61
N GLU A 65 6.65 7.12 13.22
CA GLU A 65 6.92 8.23 14.16
C GLU A 65 5.64 8.92 14.64
N SER A 66 4.48 8.61 14.03
CA SER A 66 3.20 9.17 14.45
C SER A 66 2.76 8.59 15.78
N ASP A 67 2.33 9.48 16.68
CA ASP A 67 1.74 9.06 17.95
C ASP A 67 0.50 8.19 17.72
N TYR A 68 0.30 7.21 18.59
CA TYR A 68 -0.96 6.49 18.63
C TYR A 68 -2.12 7.47 18.92
N PRO A 69 -3.32 7.23 18.35
CA PRO A 69 -4.49 8.01 18.70
C PRO A 69 -4.73 8.00 20.21
N PRO A 70 -5.10 9.14 20.83
CA PRO A 70 -5.50 9.18 22.22
C PRO A 70 -6.65 8.19 22.47
N VAL A 71 -6.60 7.48 23.61
CA VAL A 71 -7.62 6.48 23.99
C VAL A 71 -9.04 7.04 23.91
N GLN A 72 -9.22 8.33 24.23
CA GLN A 72 -10.50 9.02 24.16
C GLN A 72 -11.17 8.94 22.76
N GLN A 73 -10.38 8.89 21.68
CA GLN A 73 -10.93 8.79 20.33
C GLN A 73 -11.72 7.48 20.09
N LEU A 74 -11.42 6.41 20.84
CA LEU A 74 -12.22 5.17 20.76
C LEU A 74 -13.70 5.41 21.07
N TYR A 75 -13.98 6.41 21.91
CA TYR A 75 -15.31 6.77 22.32
C TYR A 75 -15.90 7.93 21.51
N ASP A 76 -15.05 8.90 21.17
CA ASP A 76 -15.50 10.12 20.52
C ASP A 76 -16.00 9.88 19.10
N MET A 77 -15.48 8.86 18.43
CA MET A 77 -15.76 8.52 17.03
C MET A 77 -16.97 7.59 16.82
N VAL A 78 -17.72 7.25 17.88
CA VAL A 78 -18.88 6.33 17.78
C VAL A 78 -20.17 7.06 17.39
N TYR A 79 -20.41 8.23 17.98
CA TYR A 79 -21.59 9.06 17.71
C TYR A 79 -21.18 10.51 17.49
N GLU A 80 -21.75 11.17 16.49
CA GLU A 80 -21.54 12.60 16.23
C GLU A 80 -22.17 13.48 17.33
N GLN A 81 -23.28 13.03 17.92
CA GLN A 81 -23.99 13.77 18.96
C GLN A 81 -23.10 14.01 20.18
N LYS A 82 -22.96 15.29 20.58
CA LYS A 82 -22.13 15.70 21.72
C LYS A 82 -22.73 15.31 23.06
N ASP A 83 -24.05 15.44 23.21
CA ASP A 83 -24.81 15.19 24.44
C ASP A 83 -25.44 13.80 24.46
N TYR A 84 -24.71 12.79 23.98
CA TYR A 84 -25.26 11.44 23.88
C TYR A 84 -25.55 10.87 25.28
N PRO A 85 -26.83 10.62 25.64
CA PRO A 85 -27.25 10.48 27.04
C PRO A 85 -26.86 9.15 27.69
N PHE A 86 -26.22 8.25 26.94
CA PHE A 86 -25.82 6.92 27.39
C PHE A 86 -24.29 6.75 27.50
N ILE A 87 -23.53 7.83 27.32
CA ILE A 87 -22.07 7.84 27.38
C ILE A 87 -21.61 8.92 28.37
N GLU A 88 -21.21 8.51 29.58
CA GLU A 88 -20.86 9.44 30.69
C GLU A 88 -19.55 10.21 30.47
N HIS A 89 -18.63 9.69 29.66
CA HIS A 89 -17.30 10.29 29.44
C HIS A 89 -17.25 11.30 28.29
N LYS A 90 -18.42 11.67 27.73
CA LYS A 90 -18.57 12.76 26.73
C LYS A 90 -19.07 14.08 27.34
N LEU A 91 -18.99 14.24 28.67
CA LEU A 91 -19.29 15.49 29.37
C LEU A 91 -18.09 16.45 29.37
#